data_AF-A0A3M1XQI9-F1
#
_entry.id   AF-A0A3M1XQI9-F1
#
_cell.length_a   1.000
_cell.length_b   1.000
_cell.length_c   1.000
_cell.angle_alpha   90.00
_cell.angle_beta   90.00
_cell.angle_gamma   90.00
#
_symmetry.space_group_name_H-M   'P 1'
#
loop_
_entity.id
_entity.type
_entity.pdbx_description
1 polymer ?
#
loop_
_entity_poly.entity_id
_entity_poly.type
_entity_poly.pdbx_seq_one_letter_code
_entity_poly.pdbx_strand_id
1 'polypeptide(L)'
;MLDLDVDMDAMSLLKFKDFVPQQLSKPSPWTGRGEYQSLTAALLAANQWMSAHPHLDIINVETVVLPAIHSPKEEGSADTELLVQTGGMPQPWHQFIRVWYVERKG
;
A
#
# COMPACT_ATOMS: atom_id res chain seq x y z
N MET A 1 1.60 -17.90 30.74
CA MET A 1 0.55 -17.35 29.87
C MET A 1 0.20 -16.01 30.48
N LEU A 2 0.74 -14.93 29.95
CA LEU A 2 0.44 -13.58 30.44
C LEU A 2 -0.79 -13.12 29.65
N ASP A 3 -1.95 -13.08 30.31
CA ASP A 3 -3.08 -12.31 29.84
C ASP A 3 -2.68 -10.84 29.96
N LEU A 4 -2.24 -10.29 28.83
CA LEU A 4 -2.13 -8.87 28.63
C LEU A 4 -3.54 -8.37 28.32
N ASP A 5 -4.30 -8.09 29.38
CA ASP A 5 -5.50 -7.26 29.33
C ASP A 5 -5.05 -5.82 29.01
N VAL A 6 -4.58 -5.64 27.79
CA VAL A 6 -4.15 -4.36 27.26
C VAL A 6 -5.42 -3.65 26.84
N ASP A 7 -5.74 -2.59 27.57
CA ASP A 7 -6.78 -1.66 27.20
C ASP A 7 -6.43 -1.03 25.84
N MET A 8 -6.97 -1.62 24.77
CA MET A 8 -6.79 -1.14 23.41
C MET A 8 -7.41 0.24 23.20
N ASP A 9 -8.29 0.69 24.11
CA ASP A 9 -8.87 2.02 24.11
C ASP A 9 -7.93 3.07 24.73
N ALA A 10 -6.86 2.68 25.42
CA ALA A 10 -5.82 3.61 25.89
C ALA A 10 -4.62 3.73 24.93
N MET A 11 -4.45 2.78 24.00
CA MET A 11 -3.28 2.76 23.10
C MET A 11 -3.50 3.58 21.82
N SER A 12 -2.46 4.31 21.43
CA SER A 12 -2.33 4.84 20.07
C SER A 12 -2.01 3.69 19.11
N LEU A 13 -2.96 3.32 18.25
CA LEU A 13 -2.80 2.21 17.31
C LEU A 13 -1.94 2.63 16.13
N LEU A 14 -0.88 1.85 15.86
CA LEU A 14 -0.10 1.97 14.63
C LEU A 14 -0.95 1.51 13.45
N LYS A 15 -1.12 2.39 12.49
CA LYS A 15 -1.88 2.18 11.26
C LYS A 15 -0.97 2.49 10.06
N PHE A 16 -1.40 2.04 8.89
CA PHE A 16 -0.78 2.47 7.64
C PHE A 16 -1.84 2.79 6.59
N LYS A 17 -1.42 3.55 5.58
CA LYS A 17 -2.19 3.78 4.36
C LYS A 17 -1.28 3.66 3.15
N ASP A 18 -1.71 2.85 2.19
CA ASP A 18 -1.03 2.69 0.93
C ASP A 18 -1.63 3.60 -0.14
N PHE A 19 -0.73 4.18 -0.93
CA PHE A 19 -1.03 4.98 -2.11
C PHE A 19 -0.56 4.19 -3.33
N VAL A 20 -1.31 3.14 -3.66
CA VAL A 20 -1.03 2.26 -4.80
C VAL A 20 -1.39 2.98 -6.10
N PRO A 21 -0.46 3.12 -7.06
CA PRO A 21 -0.78 3.64 -8.38
C PRO A 21 -1.92 2.87 -9.04
N GLN A 22 -2.95 3.58 -9.50
CA GLN A 22 -4.06 2.93 -10.17
C GLN A 22 -3.65 2.46 -11.57
N GLN A 23 -4.19 1.32 -11.99
CA GLN A 23 -4.10 0.86 -13.36
C GLN A 23 -4.98 1.74 -14.26
N LEU A 24 -4.36 2.36 -15.25
CA LEU A 24 -5.02 3.29 -16.19
C LEU A 24 -5.63 2.54 -17.38
N SER A 25 -5.02 1.42 -17.77
CA SER A 25 -5.48 0.61 -18.91
C SER A 25 -5.26 -0.88 -18.67
N LYS A 26 -6.14 -1.70 -19.27
CA LYS A 26 -5.97 -3.17 -19.24
C LYS A 26 -4.63 -3.55 -19.86
N PRO A 27 -3.98 -4.65 -19.42
CA PRO A 27 -2.71 -5.07 -19.99
C PRO A 27 -2.82 -5.32 -21.49
N SER A 28 -1.83 -4.86 -22.25
CA SER A 28 -1.78 -5.09 -23.70
C SER A 28 -1.70 -6.59 -24.02
N PRO A 29 -2.52 -7.11 -24.95
CA PRO A 29 -2.45 -8.52 -25.39
C PRO A 29 -1.10 -8.94 -25.98
N TRP A 30 -0.32 -7.98 -26.50
CA TRP A 30 0.97 -8.26 -27.16
C TRP A 30 2.16 -8.19 -26.21
N THR A 31 2.14 -7.29 -25.23
CA THR A 31 3.27 -7.08 -24.30
C THR A 31 3.00 -7.57 -22.89
N GLY A 32 1.75 -7.86 -22.55
CA GLY A 32 1.32 -8.21 -21.20
C GLY A 32 1.44 -7.07 -20.18
N ARG A 33 1.81 -5.86 -20.60
CA ARG A 33 2.01 -4.70 -19.71
C ARG A 33 0.77 -3.82 -19.67
N GLY A 34 0.29 -3.49 -18.47
CA GLY A 34 -0.69 -2.42 -18.24
C GLY A 34 0.00 -1.08 -18.06
N GLU A 35 -0.74 0.01 -18.27
CA GLU A 35 -0.29 1.34 -17.87
C GLU A 35 -0.81 1.63 -16.46
N TYR A 36 0.03 2.28 -15.66
CA TYR A 36 -0.26 2.65 -14.28
C TYR A 36 0.04 4.12 -14.08
N GLN A 37 -0.57 4.72 -13.06
CA GLN A 37 -0.16 6.02 -12.58
C GLN A 37 1.34 6.00 -12.20
N SER A 38 1.99 7.16 -12.27
CA SER A 38 3.39 7.27 -11.87
C SER A 38 3.56 7.19 -10.36
N LEU A 39 4.74 6.78 -9.90
CA LEU A 39 5.10 6.85 -8.47
C LEU A 39 4.97 8.30 -7.94
N THR A 40 5.26 9.30 -8.78
CA THR A 40 5.05 10.71 -8.44
C THR A 40 3.59 11.02 -8.14
N ALA A 41 2.65 10.45 -8.89
CA ALA A 41 1.22 10.63 -8.60
C ALA A 41 0.84 10.02 -7.25
N ALA A 42 1.38 8.85 -6.89
CA ALA A 42 1.20 8.25 -5.57
C ALA A 42 1.80 9.13 -4.45
N LEU A 43 2.99 9.69 -4.65
CA LEU A 43 3.62 10.61 -3.70
C LEU A 43 2.78 11.89 -3.50
N LEU A 44 2.26 12.47 -4.58
CA LEU A 44 1.39 13.64 -4.50
C LEU A 44 0.09 13.33 -3.75
N ALA A 45 -0.51 12.16 -4.00
CA ALA A 45 -1.70 11.72 -3.27
C ALA A 45 -1.39 11.52 -1.77
N ALA A 46 -0.23 10.95 -1.43
CA ALA A 46 0.23 10.82 -0.05
C ALA A 46 0.37 12.19 0.63
N ASN A 47 1.02 13.14 -0.03
CA ASN A 47 1.18 14.51 0.48
C ASN A 47 -0.18 15.18 0.74
N GLN A 48 -1.09 15.12 -0.24
CA GLN A 48 -2.44 15.70 -0.10
C GLN A 48 -3.21 15.08 1.07
N TRP A 49 -3.14 13.75 1.22
CA TRP A 49 -3.78 13.06 2.32
C TRP A 49 -3.19 13.46 3.68
N MET A 50 -1.86 13.48 3.82
CA MET A 50 -1.21 13.90 5.07
C MET A 50 -1.57 15.36 5.44
N SER A 51 -1.54 16.28 4.47
CA SER A 51 -1.96 17.67 4.69
C SER A 51 -3.42 17.80 5.15
N ALA A 52 -4.31 16.93 4.67
CA ALA A 52 -5.71 16.92 5.06
C ALA A 52 -5.97 16.31 6.45
N HIS A 53 -4.99 15.62 7.04
CA HIS A 53 -5.12 14.93 8.32
C HIS A 53 -4.04 15.36 9.33
N PRO A 54 -4.00 16.65 9.75
CA PRO A 54 -2.96 17.18 10.64
C PRO A 54 -3.01 16.61 12.07
N HIS A 55 -4.06 15.87 12.43
CA HIS A 55 -4.21 15.21 13.72
C HIS A 55 -3.48 13.85 13.78
N LEU A 56 -3.02 13.32 12.64
CA LEU A 56 -2.26 12.09 12.57
C LEU A 56 -0.78 12.39 12.85
N ASP A 57 -0.16 11.55 13.67
CA ASP A 57 1.28 11.58 13.87
C ASP A 57 1.93 10.64 12.84
N ILE A 58 2.64 11.21 11.87
CA ILE A 58 3.28 10.45 10.80
C ILE A 58 4.60 9.88 11.32
N ILE A 59 4.66 8.55 11.39
CA ILE A 59 5.81 7.83 11.93
C ILE A 59 6.85 7.57 10.84
N ASN A 60 6.41 7.16 9.65
CA ASN A 60 7.28 6.88 8.52
C ASN A 60 6.55 7.02 7.18
N VAL A 61 7.29 7.35 6.13
CA VAL A 61 6.82 7.30 4.74
C VAL A 61 7.86 6.53 3.93
N GLU A 62 7.45 5.45 3.29
CA GLU A 62 8.34 4.57 2.55
C GLU A 62 7.84 4.28 1.14
N THR A 63 8.77 3.92 0.25
CA THR A 63 8.42 3.31 -1.04
C THR A 63 8.46 1.79 -0.86
N VAL A 64 7.34 1.13 -1.13
CA VAL A 64 7.20 -0.33 -1.06
C VAL A 64 7.19 -0.90 -2.48
N VAL A 65 7.83 -2.05 -2.67
CA VAL A 65 7.95 -2.71 -3.97
C VAL A 65 7.45 -4.14 -3.86
N LEU A 66 6.34 -4.47 -4.54
CA LEU A 66 5.70 -5.80 -4.48
C LEU A 66 5.35 -6.31 -5.90
N PRO A 67 5.40 -7.63 -6.14
CA PRO A 67 4.95 -8.23 -7.39
C PRO A 67 3.42 -8.42 -7.40
N ALA A 68 2.80 -8.39 -8.58
CA ALA A 68 1.45 -8.94 -8.82
C ALA A 68 0.26 -8.40 -7.99
N ILE A 69 0.38 -7.26 -7.29
CA ILE A 69 -0.67 -6.68 -6.43
C ILE A 69 -1.98 -6.25 -7.15
N HIS A 70 -2.05 -6.36 -8.48
CA HIS A 70 -3.26 -6.05 -9.26
C HIS A 70 -3.89 -7.30 -9.89
N SER A 71 -3.43 -8.49 -9.51
CA SER A 71 -4.02 -9.74 -9.96
C SER A 71 -5.45 -9.88 -9.40
N PRO A 72 -6.44 -10.38 -10.17
CA PRO A 72 -7.82 -10.54 -9.69
C PRO A 72 -8.01 -11.50 -8.51
N LYS A 73 -6.96 -12.25 -8.12
CA LYS A 73 -6.98 -13.21 -7.02
C LYS A 73 -6.24 -12.73 -5.77
N GLU A 74 -5.71 -11.51 -5.81
CA GLU A 74 -4.89 -10.89 -4.75
C GLU A 74 -5.72 -9.74 -4.11
N GLU A 75 -5.60 -9.52 -2.81
CA GLU A 75 -6.26 -8.43 -2.08
C GLU A 75 -5.46 -7.09 -2.16
N GLY A 76 -4.26 -7.12 -2.75
CA GLY A 76 -3.48 -5.97 -3.15
C GLY A 76 -2.23 -5.76 -2.30
N SER A 77 -1.96 -4.50 -1.93
CA SER A 77 -0.72 -4.14 -1.21
C SER A 77 -0.68 -4.62 0.26
N ALA A 78 -1.77 -5.22 0.75
CA ALA A 78 -1.90 -5.78 2.09
C ALA A 78 -1.75 -7.31 2.13
N ASP A 79 -1.63 -7.98 0.97
CA ASP A 79 -1.44 -9.43 0.93
C ASP A 79 -0.14 -9.82 1.65
N THR A 80 -0.24 -10.81 2.54
CA THR A 80 0.91 -11.32 3.29
C THR A 80 1.78 -12.24 2.45
N GLU A 81 1.20 -12.85 1.41
CA GLU A 81 1.88 -13.71 0.45
C GLU A 81 1.36 -13.35 -0.94
N LEU A 82 2.26 -12.99 -1.84
CA LEU A 82 1.94 -12.70 -3.24
C LEU A 82 2.55 -13.79 -4.11
N LEU A 83 1.71 -14.49 -4.86
CA LEU A 83 2.18 -15.55 -5.73
C LEU A 83 2.65 -14.97 -7.06
N VAL A 84 3.96 -15.06 -7.30
CA VAL A 84 4.50 -14.87 -8.65
C VAL A 84 4.08 -16.07 -9.49
N GLN A 85 3.12 -15.88 -10.38
CA GLN A 85 2.51 -16.96 -11.18
C GLN A 85 3.59 -17.84 -11.82
N THR A 86 3.56 -19.14 -11.51
CA THR A 86 4.55 -20.13 -11.93
C THR A 86 4.23 -20.59 -13.36
N GLY A 87 5.02 -20.15 -14.33
CA GLY A 87 4.77 -20.49 -15.75
C GLY A 87 5.58 -19.72 -16.79
N GLY A 88 6.61 -18.96 -16.38
CA GLY A 88 7.51 -18.26 -17.30
C GLY A 88 7.03 -16.90 -17.81
N MET A 89 5.85 -16.43 -17.39
CA MET A 89 5.37 -15.09 -17.74
C MET A 89 5.89 -14.06 -16.72
N PRO A 90 6.62 -13.01 -17.16
CA PRO A 90 7.14 -11.99 -16.25
C PRO A 90 5.99 -11.22 -15.59
N GLN A 91 5.99 -11.19 -14.25
CA GLN A 91 5.03 -10.38 -13.49
C GLN A 91 5.60 -8.97 -13.29
N PRO A 92 4.80 -7.92 -13.50
CA PRO A 92 5.23 -6.57 -13.20
C PRO A 92 5.45 -6.39 -11.69
N TRP A 93 6.52 -5.69 -11.35
CA TRP A 93 6.73 -5.16 -10.00
C TRP A 93 6.07 -3.79 -9.90
N HIS A 94 5.41 -3.54 -8.78
CA HIS A 94 4.69 -2.30 -8.51
C HIS A 94 5.36 -1.57 -7.37
N GLN A 95 5.64 -0.28 -7.58
CA GLN A 95 6.16 0.61 -6.54
C GLN A 95 5.05 1.54 -6.08
N PHE A 96 4.88 1.69 -4.78
CA PHE A 96 3.88 2.58 -4.19
C PHE A 96 4.39 3.22 -2.91
N ILE A 97 3.66 4.21 -2.40
CA ILE A 97 4.00 4.89 -1.14
C ILE A 97 3.15 4.31 -0.01
N ARG A 98 3.80 3.92 1.10
CA ARG A 98 3.12 3.58 2.36
C ARG A 98 3.41 4.66 3.38
N VAL A 99 2.37 5.12 4.06
CA VAL A 99 2.48 6.04 5.19
C VAL A 99 2.09 5.30 6.46
N TRP A 100 3.00 5.20 7.42
CA TRP A 100 2.75 4.68 8.76
C TRP A 100 2.42 5.83 9.70
N TYR A 101 1.35 5.70 10.48
CA TYR A 101 0.86 6.77 11.34
C TYR A 101 0.17 6.24 12.59
N VAL A 102 0.03 7.09 13.60
CA VAL A 102 -0.87 6.86 14.75
C VAL A 102 -1.88 8.01 14.84
N GLU A 103 -3.09 7.70 15.30
CA GLU A 103 -4.08 8.73 15.66
C GLU A 103 -3.78 9.24 17.06
N ARG A 104 -3.55 10.56 17.22
CA ARG A 104 -3.49 11.15 18.56
C ARG A 104 -4.89 11.12 19.16
N LYS A 105 -5.07 10.38 20.25
CA LYS A 105 -6.22 10.58 21.14
C LYS A 105 -5.99 11.93 21.84
N GLY A 106 -6.91 12.86 21.61
CA GLY A 106 -6.89 14.21 22.22
C GLY A 106 -7.15 14.16 23.71
#